data_AF-A0A832H2U3-F1
#
_entry.id   AF-A0A832H2U3-F1
#
_cell.length_a   1.000
_cell.length_b   1.000
_cell.length_c   1.000
_cell.angle_alpha   90.00
_cell.angle_beta   90.00
_cell.angle_gamma   90.00
#
_symmetry.space_group_name_H-M   'P 1'
#
loop_
_entity.id
_entity.type
_entity.pdbx_description
1 polymer ?
#
loop_
_entity_poly.entity_id
_entity_poly.type
_entity_poly.pdbx_seq_one_letter_code
_entity_poly.pdbx_strand_id
1 'polypeptide(L)'
;MVPPFVLDECLVSRFKYWNAGIRQGMRHNNELYTLFQAFSINERLKAYAVGYEQTEKGVNVCITVSRQSYCVWLSLRSLSYVPETQLVLDSER
;
A
#
# COMPACT_ATOMS: atom_id res chain seq x y z
N MET A 1 2.01 -13.16 12.96
CA MET A 1 2.08 -11.87 12.23
C MET A 1 2.75 -12.10 10.90
N VAL A 2 2.24 -11.49 9.83
CA VAL A 2 2.81 -11.62 8.47
C VAL A 2 3.49 -10.29 8.11
N PRO A 3 4.80 -10.27 7.86
CA PRO A 3 5.50 -9.03 7.51
C PRO A 3 5.05 -8.52 6.13
N PRO A 4 5.26 -7.21 5.83
CA PRO A 4 4.99 -6.67 4.50
C PRO A 4 5.80 -7.41 3.44
N PHE A 5 5.16 -7.77 2.33
CA PHE A 5 5.84 -8.44 1.23
C PHE A 5 6.62 -7.41 0.40
N VAL A 6 7.94 -7.59 0.25
CA VAL A 6 8.81 -6.64 -0.47
C VAL A 6 9.16 -7.20 -1.83
N LEU A 7 8.99 -6.42 -2.89
CA LEU A 7 9.28 -6.86 -4.25
C LEU A 7 9.76 -5.71 -5.16
N ASP A 8 10.38 -6.05 -6.29
CA ASP A 8 10.87 -5.06 -7.27
C ASP A 8 9.69 -4.44 -8.05
N GLU A 9 9.68 -3.12 -8.20
CA GLU A 9 8.63 -2.40 -8.95
C GLU A 9 8.38 -2.94 -10.37
N CYS A 10 9.38 -3.53 -11.03
CA CYS A 10 9.24 -4.08 -12.37
C CYS A 10 8.33 -5.32 -12.43
N LEU A 11 8.04 -5.95 -11.28
CA LEU A 11 7.24 -7.18 -11.20
C LEU A 11 5.74 -6.91 -11.06
N VAL A 12 5.31 -5.65 -11.00
CA VAL A 12 3.88 -5.30 -10.83
C VAL A 12 3.32 -4.61 -12.05
N SER A 13 2.04 -4.88 -12.34
CA SER A 13 1.30 -4.14 -13.36
C SER A 13 0.56 -2.98 -12.70
N ARG A 14 1.00 -1.74 -12.95
CA ARG A 14 0.34 -0.53 -12.42
C ARG A 14 -0.86 -0.13 -13.28
N PHE A 15 -1.88 0.42 -12.65
CA PHE A 15 -3.04 0.99 -13.33
C PHE A 15 -3.55 2.21 -12.55
N LYS A 16 -4.40 3.01 -13.20
CA LYS A 16 -5.16 4.09 -12.55
C LYS A 16 -6.62 3.69 -12.50
N TYR A 17 -7.32 4.11 -11.46
CA TYR A 17 -8.74 3.85 -11.29
C TYR A 17 -9.42 5.00 -10.54
N TRP A 18 -10.74 5.07 -10.62
CA TRP A 18 -11.52 6.08 -9.92
C TRP A 18 -12.05 5.53 -8.59
N ASN A 19 -11.71 6.19 -7.48
CA ASN A 19 -12.32 5.98 -6.17
C ASN A 19 -12.17 7.25 -5.34
N ALA A 20 -13.25 8.04 -5.24
CA ALA A 20 -13.26 9.39 -4.67
C ALA A 20 -12.12 10.27 -5.23
N GLY A 21 -11.81 10.11 -6.52
CA GLY A 21 -10.65 10.71 -7.18
C GLY A 21 -9.83 9.70 -7.99
N ILE A 22 -8.85 10.18 -8.76
CA ILE A 22 -7.91 9.32 -9.48
C ILE A 22 -6.94 8.72 -8.47
N ARG A 23 -6.97 7.39 -8.35
CA ARG A 23 -6.06 6.61 -7.51
C ARG A 23 -5.12 5.78 -8.36
N GLN A 24 -3.97 5.42 -7.78
CA GLN A 24 -3.03 4.49 -8.39
C GLN A 24 -3.18 3.12 -7.76
N GLY A 25 -3.29 2.10 -8.59
CA GLY A 25 -3.36 0.70 -8.19
C GLY A 25 -2.24 -0.12 -8.81
N MET A 26 -2.02 -1.31 -8.27
CA MET A 26 -1.16 -2.31 -8.89
C MET A 26 -1.73 -3.71 -8.73
N ARG A 27 -1.41 -4.57 -9.70
CA ARG A 27 -1.78 -5.99 -9.71
C ARG A 27 -0.52 -6.82 -9.55
N HIS A 28 -0.57 -7.78 -8.65
CA HIS A 28 0.49 -8.76 -8.41
C HIS A 28 -0.13 -10.08 -7.92
N ASN A 29 0.26 -11.22 -8.50
CA ASN A 29 -0.25 -12.55 -8.13
C ASN A 29 -1.77 -12.65 -7.97
N ASN A 30 -2.52 -12.11 -8.94
CA ASN A 30 -4.00 -12.10 -8.94
C ASN A 30 -4.66 -11.31 -7.79
N GLU A 31 -3.88 -10.54 -7.04
CA GLU A 31 -4.36 -9.59 -6.05
C GLU A 31 -4.29 -8.15 -6.59
N LEU A 32 -5.20 -7.31 -6.12
CA LEU A 32 -5.25 -5.89 -6.44
C LEU A 32 -4.91 -5.08 -5.19
N TYR A 33 -4.06 -4.09 -5.40
CA TYR A 33 -3.61 -3.20 -4.34
C TYR A 33 -3.84 -1.75 -4.73
N THR A 34 -4.05 -0.90 -3.73
CA THR A 34 -4.04 0.55 -3.87
C THR A 34 -2.77 1.13 -3.29
N LEU A 35 -2.25 2.19 -3.93
CA LEU A 35 -1.17 2.98 -3.35
C LEU A 35 -1.68 3.67 -2.08
N PHE A 36 -0.97 3.46 -0.98
CA PHE A 36 -1.23 4.13 0.29
C PHE A 36 -0.27 5.29 0.49
N GLN A 37 1.03 5.02 0.38
CA GLN A 37 2.05 6.05 0.54
C GLN A 37 3.31 5.74 -0.26
N ALA A 38 3.97 6.78 -0.77
CA ALA A 38 5.26 6.70 -1.42
C ALA A 38 6.32 7.42 -0.58
N PHE A 39 7.53 6.91 -0.63
CA PHE A 39 8.68 7.37 0.15
C PHE A 39 9.90 7.47 -0.76
N SER A 40 10.81 8.39 -0.43
CA SER A 40 12.09 8.50 -1.13
C SER A 40 13.01 7.31 -0.84
N ILE A 41 14.04 7.12 -1.66
CA ILE A 41 15.03 6.04 -1.46
C ILE A 41 15.76 6.10 -0.10
N ASN A 42 15.81 7.26 0.55
CA ASN A 42 16.45 7.42 1.86
C ASN A 42 15.50 7.06 3.04
N GLU A 43 14.21 6.86 2.77
CA GLU A 43 13.18 6.62 3.78
C GLU A 43 12.79 5.14 3.89
N ARG A 44 13.70 4.21 3.55
CA ARG A 44 13.47 2.76 3.57
C ARG A 44 12.86 2.28 4.89
N LEU A 45 13.44 2.68 6.03
CA LEU A 45 12.98 2.26 7.35
C LEU A 45 11.57 2.78 7.65
N LYS A 46 11.26 4.00 7.24
CA LYS A 46 9.94 4.62 7.41
C LYS A 46 8.89 3.91 6.56
N ALA A 47 9.21 3.60 5.29
CA ALA A 47 8.33 2.84 4.42
C ALA A 47 8.02 1.45 5.00
N TYR A 48 9.03 0.77 5.54
CA TYR A 48 8.85 -0.53 6.17
C TYR A 48 8.04 -0.44 7.47
N ALA A 49 8.31 0.54 8.34
CA ALA A 49 7.56 0.75 9.58
C ALA A 49 6.08 1.02 9.31
N VAL A 50 5.77 1.90 8.35
CA VAL A 50 4.40 2.20 7.93
C VAL A 50 3.73 0.96 7.34
N GLY A 51 4.43 0.22 6.48
CA GLY A 51 3.89 -1.04 5.96
C GLY A 51 3.61 -2.06 7.06
N TYR A 52 4.50 -2.17 8.05
CA TYR A 52 4.35 -3.08 9.17
C TYR A 52 3.14 -2.72 10.04
N GLU A 53 2.95 -1.44 10.37
CA GLU A 53 1.78 -0.96 11.13
C GLU A 53 0.46 -1.37 10.47
N GLN A 54 0.39 -1.34 9.14
CA GLN A 54 -0.81 -1.74 8.41
C GLN A 54 -1.01 -3.27 8.43
N THR A 55 0.07 -4.06 8.45
CA THR A 55 -0.04 -5.52 8.67
C THR A 55 -0.54 -5.86 10.06
N GLU A 56 -0.20 -5.06 11.09
CA GLU A 56 -0.73 -5.22 12.44
C GLU A 56 -2.24 -4.95 12.52
N LYS A 57 -2.75 -4.08 11.64
CA LYS A 57 -4.19 -3.83 11.45
C LYS A 57 -4.91 -4.93 10.65
N GLY A 58 -4.22 -6.02 10.31
CA GLY A 58 -4.77 -7.14 9.54
C GLY A 58 -4.88 -6.87 8.03
N VAL A 59 -4.24 -5.82 7.53
CA VAL A 59 -4.22 -5.49 6.10
C VAL A 59 -3.06 -6.23 5.44
N ASN A 60 -3.31 -6.88 4.30
CA ASN A 60 -2.22 -7.44 3.50
C ASN A 60 -1.46 -6.30 2.80
N VAL A 61 -0.17 -6.19 3.08
CA VAL A 61 0.69 -5.10 2.60
C VAL A 61 1.76 -5.61 1.67
N CYS A 62 1.98 -4.85 0.61
CA CYS A 62 3.10 -5.02 -0.30
C CYS A 62 3.93 -3.72 -0.35
N ILE A 63 5.25 -3.83 -0.38
CA ILE A 63 6.16 -2.72 -0.60
C ILE A 63 6.91 -2.96 -1.91
N THR A 64 6.75 -2.04 -2.86
CA THR A 64 7.57 -2.10 -4.08
C THR A 64 8.79 -1.21 -3.94
N VAL A 65 9.94 -1.72 -4.38
CA VAL A 65 11.22 -1.00 -4.40
C VAL A 65 11.58 -0.64 -5.83
N SER A 66 12.01 0.60 -6.04
CA SER A 66 12.65 1.03 -7.28
C SER A 66 13.98 1.72 -6.99
N ARG A 67 14.68 2.16 -8.04
CA ARG A 67 15.90 2.96 -7.90
C ARG A 67 15.66 4.36 -7.31
N GLN A 68 14.42 4.79 -7.16
CA GLN A 68 14.08 6.16 -6.77
C GLN A 68 13.20 6.23 -5.52
N SER A 69 12.40 5.19 -5.27
CA SER A 69 11.35 5.26 -4.24
C SER A 69 10.97 3.90 -3.67
N TYR A 70 10.33 3.94 -2.51
CA TYR A 70 9.55 2.86 -1.95
C TYR A 70 8.07 3.21 -2.01
N CYS A 71 7.22 2.29 -2.43
CA CYS A 71 5.78 2.49 -2.40
C CYS A 71 5.12 1.42 -1.55
N VAL A 72 4.30 1.84 -0.60
CA VAL A 72 3.49 0.97 0.25
C VAL A 72 2.11 0.81 -0.39
N TRP A 73 1.69 -0.44 -0.54
CA TRP A 73 0.48 -0.84 -1.22
C TRP A 73 -0.39 -1.68 -0.29
N LEU A 74 -1.68 -1.37 -0.22
CA LEU A 74 -2.65 -2.10 0.61
C LEU A 74 -3.54 -2.94 -0.28
N SER A 75 -3.75 -4.20 0.08
CA SER A 75 -4.68 -5.07 -0.63
C SER A 75 -6.10 -4.51 -0.53
N LEU A 76 -6.72 -4.26 -1.69
CA LEU A 76 -8.11 -3.82 -1.74
C LEU A 76 -9.05 -4.87 -1.13
N ARG A 77 -8.70 -6.16 -1.26
CA ARG A 77 -9.44 -7.25 -0.65
C ARG A 77 -9.43 -7.14 0.86
N SER A 78 -8.26 -6.94 1.49
CA SER A 78 -8.17 -6.76 2.93
C SER A 78 -8.95 -5.54 3.43
N LEU A 79 -8.92 -4.44 2.68
CA LEU A 79 -9.66 -3.22 3.03
C LEU A 79 -11.18 -3.40 2.98
N SER A 80 -11.69 -4.25 2.08
CA SER A 80 -13.13 -4.53 2.01
C SER A 80 -13.70 -5.28 3.23
N TYR A 81 -12.82 -5.84 4.07
CA TYR A 81 -13.20 -6.48 5.34
C TYR A 81 -12.99 -5.56 6.56
N VAL A 82 -12.41 -4.37 6.38
CA VAL A 82 -12.30 -3.37 7.45
C VAL A 82 -13.61 -2.57 7.45
N PRO A 83 -14.37 -2.54 8.56
CA PRO A 83 -15.59 -1.74 8.65
C PRO A 83 -15.26 -0.27 8.34
N GLU A 84 -16.13 0.41 7.58
CA GLU A 84 -16.01 1.79 7.06
C GLU A 84 -15.64 2.88 8.09
N THR A 85 -15.61 2.57 9.39
CA THR A 85 -15.49 3.53 10.48
C THR A 85 -14.08 4.11 10.71
N GLN A 86 -13.03 3.66 10.02
CA GLN A 86 -11.64 4.12 10.27
C GLN A 86 -10.98 4.96 9.17
N LEU A 87 -11.64 5.23 8.04
CA LEU A 87 -11.01 5.97 6.92
C LEU A 87 -11.18 7.50 6.97
N VAL A 88 -11.95 8.04 7.92
CA VAL A 88 -12.31 9.48 7.95
C VAL A 88 -11.43 10.34 8.88
N LEU A 89 -10.62 9.74 9.75
CA LEU A 89 -9.96 10.50 10.84
C LEU A 89 -8.70 11.30 10.47
N ASP A 90 -8.12 11.12 9.28
CA ASP A 90 -6.89 11.85 8.89
C ASP A 90 -7.13 13.06 7.96
N SER A 91 -8.38 13.51 7.82
CA SER A 91 -8.73 14.65 6.94
C SER A 91 -8.80 16.01 7.64
N GLU A 92 -8.55 16.07 8.96
CA GLU A 92 -8.63 17.32 9.74
C GLU A 92 -7.40 17.51 10.66
N ARG A 93 -6.23 17.71 10.06
CA ARG A 93 -5.11 18.40 10.73
C ARG A 93 -4.45 19.41 9.81
#